data_AF-A0A671MP52-F1
#
_entry.id   AF-A0A671MP52-F1
#
_cell.length_a   1.000
_cell.length_b   1.000
_cell.length_c   1.000
_cell.angle_alpha   90.00
_cell.angle_beta   90.00
_cell.angle_gamma   90.00
#
_symmetry.space_group_name_H-M   'P 1'
#
loop_
_entity.id
_entity.type
_entity.pdbx_description
1 polymer ?
#
loop_
_entity_poly.entity_id
_entity_poly.type
_entity_poly.pdbx_seq_one_letter_code
_entity_poly.pdbx_strand_id
1 'polypeptide(L)'
;MEPLSLQVLVVVTGSFLGFQWLFHRGSPWLSEKLCKGFLRLRPTQRTEWNSRAVSTVHALVVGLFCLYIYIFDEPIQKDPVWGDATLVKLNVAITSGYLISDLLLMFTSWESIGEKYFVIHHFAALYAYYYVLVS
;
A
#
# COMPACT_ATOMS: atom_id res chain seq x y z
N MET A 1 7.68 -21.06 13.86
CA MET A 1 6.92 -19.97 13.22
C MET A 1 6.31 -20.57 11.98
N GLU A 2 5.00 -20.46 11.81
CA GLU A 2 4.33 -20.97 10.61
C GLU A 2 4.80 -20.18 9.37
N PRO A 3 4.98 -20.84 8.22
CA PRO A 3 5.33 -20.17 6.98
C PRO A 3 4.15 -19.30 6.50
N LEU A 4 4.46 -18.19 5.82
CA LEU A 4 3.46 -17.38 5.12
C LEU A 4 2.62 -18.26 4.18
N SER A 5 1.30 -18.14 4.28
CA SER A 5 0.40 -18.88 3.42
C SER A 5 0.58 -18.45 1.96
N LEU A 6 0.38 -19.40 1.03
CA LEU A 6 0.43 -19.11 -0.41
C LEU A 6 -0.52 -17.97 -0.79
N GLN A 7 -1.70 -17.90 -0.16
CA GLN A 7 -2.67 -16.85 -0.39
C GLN A 7 -2.10 -15.48 -0.02
N VAL A 8 -1.46 -15.35 1.14
CA VAL A 8 -0.84 -14.08 1.55
C VAL A 8 0.25 -13.69 0.56
N LEU A 9 1.11 -14.62 0.16
CA LEU A 9 2.18 -14.34 -0.80
C LEU A 9 1.62 -13.85 -2.14
N VAL A 10 0.58 -14.52 -2.67
CA VAL A 10 -0.09 -14.12 -3.91
C VAL A 10 -0.68 -12.70 -3.79
N VAL A 11 -1.34 -12.38 -2.67
CA VAL A 11 -1.92 -11.05 -2.46
C VAL A 11 -0.84 -9.98 -2.33
N VAL A 12 0.22 -10.22 -1.56
CA VAL A 12 1.34 -9.29 -1.38
C VAL A 12 2.01 -9.02 -2.73
N THR A 13 2.36 -10.07 -3.48
CA THR A 13 2.99 -9.93 -4.80
C THR A 13 2.05 -9.27 -5.81
N GLY A 14 0.78 -9.66 -5.85
CA GLY A 14 -0.21 -9.05 -6.73
C GLY A 14 -0.41 -7.56 -6.43
N SER A 15 -0.48 -7.20 -5.15
CA SER A 15 -0.60 -5.81 -4.72
C SER A 15 0.66 -5.01 -5.05
N PHE A 16 1.85 -5.55 -4.80
CA PHE A 16 3.12 -4.95 -5.20
C PHE A 16 3.14 -4.62 -6.70
N LEU A 17 2.83 -5.60 -7.55
CA LEU A 17 2.81 -5.41 -9.01
C LEU A 17 1.72 -4.39 -9.43
N GLY A 18 0.56 -4.44 -8.79
CA GLY A 18 -0.54 -3.50 -9.04
C GLY A 18 -0.15 -2.06 -8.72
N PHE A 19 0.47 -1.81 -7.56
CA PHE A 19 0.91 -0.47 -7.17
C PHE A 19 2.09 0.04 -8.00
N GLN A 20 3.03 -0.84 -8.39
CA GLN A 20 4.08 -0.51 -9.35
C GLN A 20 3.50 -0.09 -10.72
N TRP A 21 2.53 -0.85 -11.21
CA TRP A 21 1.84 -0.51 -12.47
C TRP A 21 1.07 0.81 -12.35
N LEU A 22 0.37 1.04 -11.23
CA LEU A 22 -0.31 2.30 -10.97
C LEU A 22 0.67 3.47 -10.96
N PHE A 23 1.84 3.33 -10.36
CA PHE A 23 2.84 4.40 -10.34
C PHE A 23 3.42 4.69 -11.73
N HIS A 24 3.85 3.65 -12.45
CA HIS A 24 4.55 3.83 -13.72
C HIS A 24 3.64 4.11 -14.92
N ARG A 25 2.39 3.63 -14.89
CA ARG A 25 1.47 3.70 -16.04
C ARG A 25 0.13 4.33 -15.68
N GLY A 26 -0.53 3.83 -14.64
CA GLY A 26 -1.89 4.24 -14.31
C GLY A 26 -2.02 5.73 -13.97
N SER A 27 -1.22 6.19 -13.01
CA SER A 27 -1.23 7.55 -12.49
C SER A 27 -0.80 8.59 -13.53
N PRO A 28 0.31 8.40 -14.29
CA PRO A 28 0.65 9.30 -15.40
C PRO A 28 -0.48 9.39 -16.44
N TRP A 29 -0.98 8.25 -16.91
CA TRP A 29 -2.02 8.21 -17.95
C TRP A 29 -3.29 8.93 -17.52
N LEU A 30 -3.72 8.72 -16.27
CA LEU A 30 -4.91 9.38 -15.74
C LEU A 30 -4.67 10.88 -15.53
N SER A 31 -3.50 11.25 -15.00
CA SER A 31 -3.14 12.64 -14.70
C SER A 31 -2.99 13.48 -15.96
N GLU A 32 -2.44 12.93 -17.04
CA GLU A 32 -2.34 13.60 -18.34
C GLU A 32 -3.72 13.92 -18.93
N LYS A 33 -4.71 13.04 -18.73
CA LYS A 33 -6.07 13.21 -19.23
C LYS A 33 -6.89 14.19 -18.41
N LEU A 34 -6.80 14.11 -17.08
CA LEU A 34 -7.64 14.90 -16.18
C LEU A 34 -7.02 16.26 -15.84
N CYS A 35 -5.69 16.34 -15.78
CA CYS A 35 -4.97 17.51 -15.27
C CYS A 35 -3.95 18.01 -16.29
N LYS A 36 -4.35 18.94 -17.17
CA LYS A 36 -3.42 19.56 -18.15
C LYS A 36 -2.17 20.20 -17.51
N GLY A 37 -2.25 20.60 -16.24
CA GLY A 37 -1.11 21.11 -15.46
C GLY A 37 -0.01 20.07 -15.23
N PHE A 38 -0.35 18.77 -15.17
CA PHE A 38 0.61 17.68 -15.01
C PHE A 38 1.66 17.66 -16.12
N LEU A 39 1.25 17.95 -17.36
CA LEU A 39 2.15 18.01 -18.52
C LEU A 39 3.21 19.12 -18.40
N ARG A 40 2.99 20.13 -17.56
CA ARG A 40 3.94 21.24 -17.35
C ARG A 40 4.92 20.98 -16.20
N LEU A 41 4.73 19.90 -15.43
CA LEU A 41 5.58 19.56 -14.29
C LEU A 41 6.94 19.05 -14.75
N ARG A 42 7.97 19.40 -13.98
CA ARG A 42 9.32 18.84 -14.10
C ARG A 42 9.31 17.34 -13.76
N PRO A 43 10.29 16.55 -14.22
CA PRO A 43 10.35 15.12 -13.96
C PRO A 43 10.23 14.74 -12.47
N THR A 44 10.96 15.44 -11.59
CA THR A 44 10.90 15.19 -10.13
C THR A 44 9.52 15.46 -9.54
N GLN A 45 8.85 16.53 -9.99
CA GLN A 45 7.49 16.87 -9.56
C GLN A 45 6.45 15.87 -10.10
N ARG A 46 6.67 15.30 -11.29
CA ARG A 46 5.81 14.23 -11.81
C ARG A 46 5.95 12.95 -10.98
N THR A 47 7.18 12.59 -10.61
CA THR A 47 7.45 11.47 -9.71
C THR A 47 6.75 11.65 -8.36
N GLU A 48 6.90 12.81 -7.75
CA GLU A 48 6.22 13.15 -6.49
C GLU A 48 4.69 13.11 -6.64
N TRP A 49 4.16 13.71 -7.71
CA TRP A 49 2.72 13.67 -8.01
C TRP A 49 2.21 12.24 -8.13
N ASN A 50 2.91 11.40 -8.90
CA ASN A 50 2.51 10.01 -9.09
C ASN A 50 2.54 9.23 -7.78
N SER A 51 3.57 9.42 -6.96
CA SER A 51 3.67 8.81 -5.63
C SER A 51 2.48 9.22 -4.75
N ARG A 52 2.18 10.52 -4.65
CA ARG A 52 1.03 11.03 -3.88
C ARG A 52 -0.32 10.50 -4.38
N ALA A 53 -0.50 10.39 -5.70
CA ALA A 53 -1.72 9.84 -6.27
C ALA A 53 -1.89 8.35 -5.92
N VAL A 54 -0.81 7.56 -6.04
CA VAL A 54 -0.85 6.12 -5.73
C VAL A 54 -1.04 5.87 -4.24
N SER A 55 -0.39 6.64 -3.37
CA SER A 55 -0.58 6.55 -1.91
C SER A 55 -2.01 6.93 -1.50
N THR A 56 -2.63 7.88 -2.18
CA THR A 56 -4.04 8.23 -1.99
C THR A 56 -4.96 7.07 -2.38
N VAL A 57 -4.70 6.42 -3.52
CA VAL A 57 -5.47 5.22 -3.94
C VAL A 57 -5.33 4.11 -2.90
N HIS A 58 -4.10 3.84 -2.43
CA HIS A 58 -3.84 2.89 -1.37
C HIS A 58 -4.64 3.21 -0.09
N ALA A 59 -4.58 4.45 0.39
CA ALA A 59 -5.28 4.89 1.59
C ALA A 59 -6.81 4.73 1.46
N LEU A 60 -7.38 5.03 0.28
CA LEU A 60 -8.81 4.81 0.02
C LEU A 60 -9.18 3.33 0.04
N VAL A 61 -8.41 2.48 -0.64
CA VAL A 61 -8.67 1.03 -0.68
C VAL A 61 -8.64 0.44 0.73
N VAL A 62 -7.55 0.65 1.45
CA VAL A 62 -7.35 0.07 2.79
C VAL A 62 -8.27 0.71 3.82
N GLY A 63 -8.51 2.02 3.73
CA GLY A 63 -9.43 2.73 4.61
C GLY A 63 -10.88 2.26 4.46
N LEU A 64 -11.35 2.06 3.23
CA LEU A 64 -12.68 1.51 2.97
C LEU A 64 -12.81 0.06 3.48
N PHE A 65 -11.76 -0.76 3.31
CA PHE A 65 -11.72 -2.10 3.91
C PHE A 65 -11.78 -2.06 5.43
N CYS A 66 -11.04 -1.16 6.08
CA CYS A 66 -11.10 -0.98 7.52
C CYS A 66 -12.50 -0.59 8.00
N LEU A 67 -13.16 0.35 7.31
CA LEU A 67 -14.53 0.75 7.63
C LEU A 67 -15.51 -0.43 7.46
N TYR A 68 -15.36 -1.21 6.38
CA TYR A 68 -16.19 -2.39 6.16
C TYR A 68 -16.01 -3.42 7.27
N ILE A 69 -14.76 -3.76 7.61
CA ILE A 69 -14.43 -4.74 8.66
C ILE A 69 -15.03 -4.28 9.99
N TYR A 70 -14.83 -3.01 10.36
CA TYR A 70 -15.35 -2.45 11.61
C TYR A 70 -16.89 -2.54 11.71
N ILE A 71 -17.60 -2.28 10.61
CA ILE A 71 -19.07 -2.22 10.62
C ILE A 71 -19.73 -3.60 10.46
N PHE A 72 -19.08 -4.55 9.78
CA PHE A 72 -19.75 -5.78 9.33
C PHE A 72 -19.06 -7.09 9.73
N ASP A 73 -17.81 -7.08 10.19
CA ASP A 73 -17.08 -8.32 10.50
C ASP A 73 -17.39 -8.79 11.93
N GLU A 74 -18.23 -9.82 12.07
CA GLU A 74 -18.65 -10.34 13.37
C GLU A 74 -17.50 -10.79 14.29
N PRO A 75 -16.45 -11.48 13.82
CA PRO A 75 -15.28 -11.81 14.64
C PRO A 75 -14.65 -10.57 15.28
N ILE A 76 -14.40 -9.52 14.49
CA ILE A 76 -13.82 -8.26 14.97
C ILE A 76 -14.79 -7.50 15.88
N GLN A 77 -16.10 -7.57 15.65
CA GLN A 77 -17.07 -6.95 16.55
C GLN A 77 -17.11 -7.62 17.93
N LYS A 78 -16.94 -8.94 17.99
CA LYS A 78 -16.94 -9.72 19.25
C LYS A 78 -15.64 -9.56 20.01
N ASP A 79 -14.50 -9.53 19.31
CA ASP A 79 -13.18 -9.25 19.88
C ASP A 79 -12.39 -8.27 18.99
N PRO A 80 -12.47 -6.97 19.28
CA PRO A 80 -11.83 -5.94 18.46
C PRO A 80 -10.30 -5.98 18.46
N VAL A 81 -9.69 -6.65 19.43
CA VAL A 81 -8.22 -6.66 19.61
C VAL A 81 -7.62 -7.97 19.13
N TRP A 82 -8.27 -9.10 19.44
CA TRP A 82 -7.73 -10.43 19.14
C TRP A 82 -8.58 -11.24 18.15
N GLY A 83 -9.63 -10.64 17.58
CA GLY A 83 -10.45 -11.29 16.56
C GLY A 83 -9.63 -11.66 15.34
N ASP A 84 -9.59 -12.96 15.00
CA ASP A 84 -8.91 -13.43 13.80
C ASP A 84 -9.84 -13.33 12.58
N ALA A 85 -9.80 -12.18 11.92
CA ALA A 85 -10.56 -11.97 10.69
C ALA A 85 -9.68 -12.12 9.45
N THR A 86 -10.09 -13.05 8.57
CA THR A 86 -9.47 -13.24 7.26
C THR A 86 -9.42 -11.94 6.45
N LEU A 87 -10.42 -11.07 6.59
CA LEU A 87 -10.46 -9.77 5.93
C LEU A 87 -9.39 -8.79 6.45
N VAL A 88 -9.04 -8.86 7.73
CA VAL A 88 -7.92 -8.07 8.30
C VAL A 88 -6.61 -8.56 7.70
N LYS A 89 -6.37 -9.88 7.69
CA LYS A 89 -5.16 -10.46 7.08
C LYS A 89 -5.05 -10.09 5.59
N LEU A 90 -6.16 -10.12 4.86
CA LEU A 90 -6.21 -9.67 3.47
C LEU A 90 -5.82 -8.18 3.33
N ASN A 91 -6.40 -7.30 4.14
CA ASN A 91 -6.14 -5.86 4.10
C ASN A 91 -4.68 -5.52 4.46
N VAL A 92 -4.12 -6.23 5.44
CA VAL A 92 -2.72 -6.14 5.85
C VAL A 92 -1.79 -6.67 4.75
N ALA A 93 -2.15 -7.76 4.07
CA ALA A 93 -1.38 -8.28 2.94
C ALA A 93 -1.34 -7.28 1.76
N ILE A 94 -2.47 -6.63 1.45
CA ILE A 94 -2.54 -5.58 0.42
C ILE A 94 -1.62 -4.40 0.80
N THR A 95 -1.73 -3.94 2.05
CA THR A 95 -0.88 -2.87 2.57
C THR A 95 0.60 -3.23 2.53
N SER A 96 0.94 -4.47 2.88
CA SER A 96 2.34 -4.93 2.84
C SER A 96 2.91 -4.89 1.42
N GLY A 97 2.14 -5.32 0.41
CA GLY A 97 2.55 -5.21 -0.99
C GLY A 97 2.74 -3.75 -1.44
N TYR A 98 1.85 -2.84 -1.01
CA TYR A 98 2.02 -1.40 -1.24
C TYR A 98 3.30 -0.87 -0.59
N LEU A 99 3.55 -1.14 0.69
CA LEU A 99 4.71 -0.60 1.41
C LEU A 99 6.03 -1.07 0.79
N ILE A 100 6.10 -2.34 0.34
CA ILE A 100 7.28 -2.85 -0.38
C ILE A 100 7.45 -2.12 -1.72
N SER A 101 6.35 -1.87 -2.43
CA SER A 101 6.37 -1.08 -3.68
C SER A 101 6.85 0.35 -3.43
N ASP A 102 6.33 1.02 -2.39
CA ASP A 102 6.68 2.40 -2.07
C ASP A 102 8.14 2.51 -1.60
N LEU A 103 8.64 1.55 -0.80
CA LEU A 103 10.05 1.46 -0.44
C LEU A 103 10.96 1.35 -1.68
N LEU A 104 10.62 0.50 -2.65
CA LEU A 104 11.38 0.37 -3.89
C LEU A 104 11.43 1.72 -4.64
N LEU A 105 10.31 2.44 -4.70
CA LEU A 105 10.23 3.75 -5.35
C LEU A 105 11.04 4.81 -4.59
N MET A 106 10.99 4.81 -3.25
CA MET A 106 11.81 5.70 -2.41
C MET A 106 13.31 5.50 -2.66
N PHE A 107 13.77 4.24 -2.76
CA PHE A 107 15.18 3.96 -3.03
C PHE A 107 15.60 4.30 -4.46
N THR A 108 14.75 3.99 -5.45
CA THR A 108 15.06 4.24 -6.88
C THR A 108 14.87 5.69 -7.29
N SER A 109 14.03 6.45 -6.60
CA SER A 109 13.69 7.85 -6.88
C SER A 109 14.07 8.77 -5.71
N TRP A 110 15.22 8.49 -5.07
CA TRP A 110 15.64 9.12 -3.82
C TRP A 110 15.62 10.65 -3.86
N GLU A 111 16.11 11.25 -4.95
CA GLU A 111 16.12 12.72 -5.11
C GLU A 111 14.72 13.36 -5.16
N SER A 112 13.69 12.58 -5.51
CA SER A 112 12.31 13.08 -5.64
C SER A 112 11.45 12.78 -4.42
N ILE A 113 11.55 11.57 -3.86
CA ILE A 113 10.63 11.07 -2.81
C ILE A 113 11.34 10.33 -1.66
N GLY A 114 12.67 10.23 -1.69
CA GLY A 114 13.42 9.51 -0.66
C GLY A 114 13.48 10.26 0.65
N GLU A 115 12.90 9.69 1.71
CA GLU A 115 12.94 10.28 3.06
C GLU A 115 13.25 9.23 4.13
N LYS A 116 14.29 9.46 4.93
CA LYS A 116 14.82 8.48 5.90
C LYS A 116 13.78 8.05 6.94
N TYR A 117 12.98 8.98 7.46
CA TYR A 117 11.96 8.69 8.45
C TYR A 117 10.84 7.82 7.87
N PHE A 118 10.45 8.06 6.62
CA PHE A 118 9.49 7.22 5.92
C PHE A 118 10.03 5.81 5.68
N VAL A 119 11.30 5.67 5.31
CA VAL A 119 11.93 4.34 5.16
C VAL A 119 11.86 3.54 6.46
N ILE A 120 12.23 4.16 7.59
CA ILE A 120 12.16 3.51 8.91
C ILE A 120 10.70 3.17 9.27
N HIS A 121 9.76 4.08 9.01
CA HIS A 121 8.33 3.86 9.23
C HIS A 121 7.83 2.63 8.45
N HIS A 122 8.21 2.49 7.18
CA HIS A 122 7.81 1.36 6.34
C HIS A 122 8.36 0.03 6.87
N PHE A 123 9.63 -0.01 7.28
CA PHE A 123 10.20 -1.22 7.87
C PHE A 123 9.52 -1.58 9.20
N ALA A 124 9.23 -0.60 10.05
CA ALA A 124 8.52 -0.82 11.31
C ALA A 124 7.09 -1.36 11.07
N ALA A 125 6.36 -0.80 10.10
CA ALA A 125 5.03 -1.26 9.72
C ALA A 125 5.07 -2.68 9.15
N LEU A 126 5.98 -2.97 8.22
CA LEU A 126 6.14 -4.31 7.65
C LEU A 126 6.51 -5.36 8.71
N TYR A 127 7.34 -4.99 9.68
CA TYR A 127 7.68 -5.87 10.80
C TYR A 127 6.46 -6.19 11.67
N ALA A 128 5.63 -5.19 12.01
CA ALA A 128 4.39 -5.43 12.75
C ALA A 128 3.40 -6.29 11.95
N TYR A 129 3.24 -6.00 10.65
CA TYR A 129 2.34 -6.73 9.76
C TYR A 129 2.75 -8.17 9.53
N TYR A 130 4.05 -8.46 9.53
CA TYR A 130 4.54 -9.83 9.47
C TYR A 130 3.92 -10.71 10.55
N TYR A 131 3.84 -10.23 11.80
CA TYR A 131 3.22 -10.99 12.89
C TYR A 131 1.73 -11.27 12.67
N VAL A 132 0.99 -10.30 12.11
CA VAL A 132 -0.44 -10.47 11.78
C VAL A 132 -0.64 -11.47 10.64
N LEU A 133 0.32 -11.56 9.70
CA LEU A 133 0.22 -12.43 8.53
C LEU A 133 0.66 -13.88 8.80
N VAL A 134 1.42 -14.13 9.87
CA VAL A 134 1.89 -15.46 10.27
C VAL A 134 1.16 -16.03 11.49
N SER A 135 0.35 -15.22 12.18
CA SER A 135 -0.63 -15.68 13.17
C SER A 135 -1.82 -16.32 12.46
#